data_AF-A0A941E9F2-F1
#
_entry.id   AF-A0A941E9F2-F1
#
_cell.length_a   1.000
_cell.length_b   1.000
_cell.length_c   1.000
_cell.angle_alpha   90.00
_cell.angle_beta   90.00
_cell.angle_gamma   90.00
#
_symmetry.space_group_name_H-M   'P 1'
#
loop_
_entity.id
_entity.type
_entity.pdbx_description
1 polymer ?
#
loop_
_entity_poly.entity_id
_entity_poly.type
_entity_poly.pdbx_seq_one_letter_code
_entity_poly.pdbx_strand_id
1 'polypeptide(L)'
;MKWLGARQDSAVCSAQANRAESGEHGFPCPCCGYLVFDEPPGSYEICPVCIWEDDLVQLRWPSYTGGANKPSLIDAQQNFKSFGASEQRRAARARPATAAEPLDPDWYLIEPSSLHAFEPVGEPTRPWPPDRTVLYWWRPTYWRIPPHILGADGGPAPLLREIHPDFSAELVSLLEAEGHTDLAVCAYDLRIIARCPCKDDFCQSFYTAPKPDGAYGPGHSNIPLFSNNDHSGMIVLDVVHGRIMFVEVLYYPPLRELPSTTDTTQ
;
A
#
# COMPACT_ATOMS: atom_id res chain seq x y z
N MET A 1 -42.48 -34.20 -32.46
CA MET A 1 -42.48 -33.11 -31.46
C MET A 1 -41.73 -33.57 -30.22
N LYS A 2 -40.83 -32.72 -29.73
CA LYS A 2 -40.15 -32.70 -28.41
C LYS A 2 -39.07 -33.76 -28.11
N TRP A 3 -37.87 -33.43 -28.58
CA TRP A 3 -36.58 -33.29 -27.88
C TRP A 3 -36.39 -33.88 -26.47
N LEU A 4 -35.27 -34.61 -26.35
CA LEU A 4 -34.65 -35.16 -25.15
C LEU A 4 -34.21 -34.09 -24.14
N GLY A 5 -34.46 -34.35 -22.85
CA GLY A 5 -33.95 -33.56 -21.73
C GLY A 5 -32.45 -33.76 -21.52
N ALA A 6 -31.74 -32.65 -21.40
CA ALA A 6 -30.31 -32.57 -21.13
C ALA A 6 -29.95 -33.17 -19.77
N ARG A 7 -28.89 -33.98 -19.76
CA ARG A 7 -28.19 -34.41 -18.55
C ARG A 7 -27.30 -33.27 -18.05
N GLN A 8 -27.21 -33.18 -16.74
CA GLN A 8 -26.44 -32.22 -15.96
C GLN A 8 -24.94 -32.30 -16.29
N ASP A 9 -24.33 -31.16 -16.63
CA ASP A 9 -22.88 -31.04 -16.78
C ASP A 9 -22.21 -31.01 -15.41
N SER A 10 -21.68 -32.17 -14.99
CA SER A 10 -21.05 -32.39 -13.67
C SER A 10 -19.66 -31.75 -13.52
N ALA A 11 -19.18 -30.98 -14.49
CA ALA A 11 -17.82 -30.43 -14.50
C ALA A 11 -17.66 -29.14 -13.68
N VAL A 12 -18.74 -28.36 -13.50
CA VAL A 12 -18.69 -27.08 -12.77
C VAL A 12 -18.63 -27.28 -11.25
N CYS A 13 -19.32 -28.29 -10.71
CA CYS A 13 -19.26 -28.60 -9.28
C CYS A 13 -17.91 -29.16 -8.82
N SER A 14 -17.19 -29.89 -9.68
CA SER A 14 -15.91 -30.51 -9.32
C SER A 14 -14.77 -29.50 -9.17
N ALA A 15 -14.76 -28.42 -9.97
CA ALA A 15 -13.75 -27.37 -9.86
C ALA A 15 -13.92 -26.53 -8.57
N GLN A 16 -15.17 -26.31 -8.15
CA GLN A 16 -15.49 -25.57 -6.92
C GLN A 16 -15.17 -26.37 -5.65
N ALA A 17 -15.32 -27.70 -5.70
CA ALA A 17 -15.02 -28.58 -4.56
C ALA A 17 -13.50 -28.69 -4.28
N ASN A 18 -12.67 -28.70 -5.32
CA ASN A 18 -11.22 -28.85 -5.15
C ASN A 18 -10.53 -27.60 -4.57
N ARG A 19 -11.08 -26.39 -4.74
CA ARG A 19 -10.50 -25.15 -4.19
C ARG A 19 -10.62 -25.03 -2.67
N ALA A 20 -11.61 -25.67 -2.07
CA ALA A 20 -11.80 -25.67 -0.62
C ALA A 20 -10.80 -26.58 0.11
N GLU A 21 -10.19 -27.55 -0.60
CA GLU A 21 -9.32 -28.58 0.00
C GLU A 21 -7.82 -28.25 -0.10
N SER A 22 -7.39 -27.33 -0.99
CA SER A 22 -5.97 -27.01 -1.21
C SER A 22 -5.43 -25.78 -0.45
N GLY A 23 -6.29 -24.92 0.11
CA GLY A 23 -5.85 -23.72 0.83
C GLY A 23 -5.14 -22.66 -0.03
N GLU A 24 -5.08 -22.84 -1.36
CA GLU A 24 -4.58 -21.82 -2.28
C GLU A 24 -5.67 -20.77 -2.52
N HIS A 25 -5.50 -19.63 -1.86
CA HIS A 25 -6.31 -18.45 -2.09
C HIS A 25 -6.03 -17.92 -3.51
N GLY A 26 -7.08 -17.69 -4.31
CA GLY A 26 -6.96 -17.10 -5.64
C GLY A 26 -6.33 -15.70 -5.61
N PHE A 27 -5.88 -15.18 -6.74
CA PHE A 27 -5.24 -13.88 -6.81
C PHE A 27 -6.29 -12.74 -6.84
N PRO A 28 -6.04 -11.62 -6.12
CA PRO A 28 -6.95 -10.49 -6.07
C PRO A 28 -6.97 -9.70 -7.38
N CYS A 29 -8.17 -9.30 -7.78
CA CYS A 29 -8.33 -8.32 -8.85
C CYS A 29 -7.89 -6.93 -8.35
N PRO A 30 -6.95 -6.24 -9.02
CA PRO A 30 -6.51 -4.92 -8.56
C PRO A 30 -7.61 -3.86 -8.65
N CYS A 31 -8.61 -4.03 -9.52
CA CYS A 31 -9.72 -3.08 -9.66
C CYS A 31 -10.75 -3.17 -8.51
N CYS A 32 -11.10 -4.38 -8.04
CA CYS A 32 -12.18 -4.54 -7.06
C CYS A 32 -11.78 -5.26 -5.77
N GLY A 33 -10.55 -5.76 -5.67
CA GLY A 33 -9.99 -6.40 -4.48
C GLY A 33 -10.43 -7.85 -4.23
N TYR A 34 -11.45 -8.36 -4.93
CA TYR A 34 -11.92 -9.72 -4.73
C TYR A 34 -10.93 -10.76 -5.27
N LEU A 35 -10.75 -11.86 -4.54
CA LEU A 35 -9.94 -13.02 -4.97
C LEU A 35 -10.71 -13.79 -6.05
N VAL A 36 -10.31 -13.63 -7.31
CA VAL A 36 -11.08 -14.14 -8.47
C VAL A 36 -10.22 -14.80 -9.55
N PHE A 37 -8.91 -14.55 -9.55
CA PHE A 37 -8.00 -15.06 -10.57
C PHE A 37 -7.33 -16.35 -10.10
N ASP A 38 -7.09 -17.26 -11.04
CA ASP A 38 -6.37 -18.51 -10.77
C ASP A 38 -4.86 -18.35 -10.96
N GLU A 39 -4.45 -17.45 -11.85
CA GLU A 39 -3.05 -17.19 -12.18
C GLU A 39 -2.52 -15.88 -11.55
N PRO A 40 -1.18 -15.76 -11.35
CA PRO A 40 -0.57 -14.54 -10.85
C PRO A 40 -0.82 -13.31 -11.75
N PRO A 41 -0.61 -12.08 -11.22
CA PRO A 41 -0.83 -10.84 -11.98
C PRO A 41 -0.24 -10.82 -13.39
N GLY A 42 -0.99 -10.21 -14.31
CA GLY A 42 -0.64 -10.19 -15.73
C GLY A 42 -1.03 -11.47 -16.45
N SER A 43 -2.08 -12.14 -15.97
CA SER A 43 -2.67 -13.35 -16.56
C SER A 43 -3.57 -13.05 -17.76
N TYR A 44 -4.02 -11.80 -17.92
CA TYR A 44 -5.07 -11.36 -18.86
C TYR A 44 -6.45 -11.98 -18.57
N GLU A 45 -6.65 -12.59 -17.41
CA GLU A 45 -7.96 -13.04 -16.98
C GLU A 45 -8.93 -11.86 -16.83
N ILE A 46 -10.20 -12.06 -17.17
CA ILE A 46 -11.23 -11.03 -17.00
C ILE A 46 -11.95 -11.28 -15.69
N CYS A 47 -11.83 -10.34 -14.75
CA CYS A 47 -12.50 -10.39 -13.46
C CYS A 47 -14.02 -10.49 -13.69
N PRO A 48 -14.71 -11.55 -13.23
CA PRO A 48 -16.15 -11.67 -13.42
C PRO A 48 -16.94 -10.64 -12.60
N VAL A 49 -16.33 -10.11 -11.53
CA VAL A 49 -16.98 -9.16 -10.63
C VAL A 49 -17.04 -7.76 -11.25
N CYS A 50 -15.90 -7.22 -11.68
CA CYS A 50 -15.83 -5.85 -12.19
C CYS A 50 -15.53 -5.76 -13.70
N ILE A 51 -15.18 -6.86 -14.37
CA ILE A 51 -14.86 -6.91 -15.81
C ILE A 51 -13.53 -6.20 -16.17
N TRP A 52 -12.67 -5.97 -15.18
CA TRP A 52 -11.26 -5.63 -15.40
C TRP A 52 -10.49 -6.82 -15.99
N GLU A 53 -9.71 -6.58 -17.04
CA GLU A 53 -8.77 -7.54 -17.61
C GLU A 53 -7.41 -7.40 -16.91
N ASP A 54 -6.86 -8.50 -16.39
CA ASP A 54 -5.66 -8.50 -15.56
C ASP A 54 -4.39 -8.17 -16.36
N ASP A 55 -4.12 -6.87 -16.50
CA ASP A 55 -3.02 -6.32 -17.27
C ASP A 55 -1.87 -5.82 -16.37
N LEU A 56 -0.69 -6.39 -16.58
CA LEU A 56 0.50 -6.11 -15.77
C LEU A 56 1.03 -4.68 -15.97
N VAL A 57 0.85 -4.11 -17.17
CA VAL A 57 1.27 -2.75 -17.48
C VAL A 57 0.43 -1.75 -16.71
N GLN A 58 -0.89 -1.91 -16.71
CA GLN A 58 -1.81 -1.07 -15.95
C GLN A 58 -1.72 -1.32 -14.44
N LEU A 59 -1.27 -2.50 -13.99
CA LEU A 59 -0.93 -2.72 -12.58
C LEU A 59 0.33 -1.95 -12.15
N ARG A 60 1.38 -1.95 -12.98
CA ARG A 60 2.63 -1.20 -12.73
C ARG A 60 2.45 0.31 -12.82
N TRP A 61 1.61 0.75 -13.75
CA TRP A 61 1.30 2.15 -14.01
C TRP A 61 -0.21 2.40 -13.91
N PRO A 62 -0.76 2.59 -12.70
CA PRO A 62 -2.21 2.66 -12.52
C PRO A 62 -2.92 3.83 -13.18
N SER A 63 -2.18 4.88 -13.57
CA SER A 63 -2.67 6.02 -14.35
C SER A 63 -2.60 5.81 -15.87
N TYR A 64 -2.04 4.68 -16.34
CA TYR A 64 -1.94 4.37 -17.77
C TYR A 64 -3.31 4.04 -18.36
N THR A 65 -3.68 4.77 -19.42
CA THR A 65 -4.93 4.59 -20.18
C THR A 65 -4.66 3.95 -21.53
N GLY A 66 -5.65 3.22 -22.06
CA GLY A 66 -5.59 2.67 -23.43
C GLY A 66 -4.79 1.37 -23.60
N GLY A 67 -4.53 0.64 -22.51
CA GLY A 67 -3.97 -0.72 -22.53
C GLY A 67 -5.04 -1.78 -22.85
N ALA A 68 -4.94 -2.97 -22.22
CA ALA A 68 -5.98 -4.00 -22.30
C ALA A 68 -7.34 -3.47 -21.85
N ASN A 69 -7.34 -2.57 -20.86
CA ASN A 69 -8.49 -1.82 -20.42
C ASN A 69 -8.43 -0.39 -20.97
N LYS A 70 -9.57 0.10 -21.47
CA LYS A 70 -9.72 1.50 -21.91
C LYS A 70 -9.51 2.51 -20.77
N PRO A 71 -10.21 2.41 -19.62
CA PRO A 71 -9.91 3.26 -18.47
C PRO A 71 -8.55 2.89 -17.85
N SER A 72 -7.98 3.83 -17.09
CA SER A 72 -6.86 3.52 -16.20
C SER A 72 -7.32 2.64 -15.03
N LEU A 73 -6.40 2.02 -14.30
CA LEU A 73 -6.76 1.23 -13.12
C LEU A 73 -7.40 2.12 -12.04
N ILE A 74 -6.93 3.35 -11.88
CA ILE A 74 -7.50 4.33 -10.95
C ILE A 74 -8.94 4.67 -11.35
N ASP A 75 -9.17 4.98 -12.63
CA ASP A 75 -10.52 5.27 -13.11
C ASP A 75 -11.43 4.04 -12.97
N ALA A 76 -10.90 2.84 -13.24
CA ALA A 76 -11.64 1.60 -13.12
C ALA A 76 -12.06 1.29 -11.68
N GLN A 77 -11.20 1.57 -10.70
CA GLN A 77 -11.53 1.47 -9.27
C GLN A 77 -12.67 2.42 -8.89
N GLN A 78 -12.63 3.67 -9.35
CA GLN A 78 -13.69 4.64 -9.11
C GLN A 78 -15.00 4.28 -9.81
N ASN A 79 -14.91 3.75 -11.04
CA ASN A 79 -16.04 3.20 -11.79
C ASN A 79 -16.69 2.03 -11.04
N PHE A 80 -15.88 1.09 -10.52
CA PHE A 80 -16.37 -0.04 -9.75
C PHE A 80 -17.09 0.43 -8.48
N LYS A 81 -16.51 1.39 -7.75
CA LYS A 81 -17.16 2.02 -6.60
C LYS A 81 -18.48 2.70 -6.96
N SER A 82 -18.57 3.30 -8.15
CA SER A 82 -19.73 4.08 -8.59
C SER A 82 -20.88 3.23 -9.14
N PHE A 83 -20.58 2.17 -9.90
CA PHE A 83 -21.60 1.37 -10.60
C PHE A 83 -21.30 -0.13 -10.73
N GLY A 84 -20.31 -0.65 -9.99
CA GLY A 84 -20.04 -2.08 -9.89
C GLY A 84 -19.30 -2.70 -11.08
N ALA A 85 -18.70 -1.89 -11.97
CA ALA A 85 -17.87 -2.38 -13.06
C ALA A 85 -16.69 -1.44 -13.35
N SER A 86 -15.62 -1.96 -13.94
CA SER A 86 -14.42 -1.21 -14.33
C SER A 86 -14.68 -0.20 -15.46
N GLU A 87 -15.66 -0.48 -16.32
CA GLU A 87 -16.01 0.33 -17.49
C GLU A 87 -17.53 0.30 -17.75
N GLN A 88 -18.15 1.49 -17.89
CA GLN A 88 -19.59 1.64 -18.10
C GLN A 88 -20.14 0.80 -19.27
N ARG A 89 -19.43 0.77 -20.40
CA ARG A 89 -19.85 0.03 -21.60
C ARG A 89 -19.91 -1.48 -21.40
N ARG A 90 -19.21 -2.01 -20.39
CA ARG A 90 -19.13 -3.44 -20.08
C ARG A 90 -19.92 -3.82 -18.82
N ALA A 91 -20.54 -2.86 -18.14
CA ALA A 91 -21.20 -3.05 -16.85
C ALA A 91 -22.25 -4.16 -16.84
N ALA A 92 -22.99 -4.35 -17.95
CA ALA A 92 -23.99 -5.42 -18.05
C ALA A 92 -23.41 -6.85 -17.96
N ARG A 93 -22.08 -7.01 -18.04
CA ARG A 93 -21.39 -8.31 -17.89
C ARG A 93 -20.89 -8.57 -16.47
N ALA A 94 -20.81 -7.52 -15.65
CA ALA A 94 -20.39 -7.61 -14.26
C ALA A 94 -21.43 -8.37 -13.43
N ARG A 95 -20.97 -9.04 -12.38
CA ARG A 95 -21.83 -9.68 -11.39
C ARG A 95 -21.33 -9.39 -9.97
N PRO A 96 -22.18 -9.53 -8.94
CA PRO A 96 -21.70 -9.54 -7.56
C PRO A 96 -20.65 -10.64 -7.32
N ALA A 97 -19.73 -10.40 -6.39
CA ALA A 97 -18.85 -11.42 -5.85
C ALA A 97 -19.65 -12.49 -5.09
N THR A 98 -19.18 -13.73 -5.14
CA THR A 98 -19.73 -14.84 -4.36
C THR A 98 -19.02 -14.98 -3.01
N ALA A 99 -19.57 -15.77 -2.09
CA ALA A 99 -18.92 -16.04 -0.80
C ALA A 99 -17.56 -16.75 -0.93
N ALA A 100 -17.30 -17.42 -2.05
CA ALA A 100 -16.02 -18.07 -2.35
C ALA A 100 -14.97 -17.10 -2.94
N GLU A 101 -15.36 -15.86 -3.23
CA GLU A 101 -14.51 -14.79 -3.76
C GLU A 101 -14.47 -13.67 -2.71
N PRO A 102 -13.83 -13.88 -1.55
CA PRO A 102 -13.77 -12.86 -0.52
C PRO A 102 -12.96 -11.66 -1.00
N LEU A 103 -13.24 -10.49 -0.43
CA LEU A 103 -12.39 -9.31 -0.58
C LEU A 103 -11.05 -9.59 0.10
N ASP A 104 -9.96 -9.27 -0.57
CA ASP A 104 -8.63 -9.26 0.05
C ASP A 104 -8.62 -8.25 1.22
N PRO A 105 -8.34 -8.69 2.46
CA PRO A 105 -8.51 -7.85 3.65
C PRO A 105 -7.61 -6.62 3.67
N ASP A 106 -6.48 -6.65 2.95
CA ASP A 106 -5.53 -5.54 2.89
C ASP A 106 -5.78 -4.62 1.69
N TRP A 107 -6.71 -4.96 0.79
CA TRP A 107 -6.91 -4.21 -0.44
C TRP A 107 -7.53 -2.84 -0.17
N TYR A 108 -6.97 -1.81 -0.79
CA TYR A 108 -7.50 -0.45 -0.73
C TYR A 108 -7.38 0.28 -2.08
N LEU A 109 -8.24 1.27 -2.26
CA LEU A 109 -8.31 2.11 -3.45
C LEU A 109 -7.04 2.96 -3.62
N ILE A 110 -6.61 3.14 -4.86
CA ILE A 110 -5.57 4.12 -5.17
C ILE A 110 -6.20 5.51 -5.12
N GLU A 111 -5.87 6.25 -4.08
CA GLU A 111 -6.25 7.66 -3.98
C GLU A 111 -5.36 8.52 -4.90
N PRO A 112 -5.89 9.55 -5.57
CA PRO A 112 -5.10 10.43 -6.43
C PRO A 112 -3.87 11.04 -5.75
N SER A 113 -3.93 11.30 -4.44
CA SER A 113 -2.79 11.79 -3.65
C SER A 113 -1.65 10.77 -3.52
N SER A 114 -1.94 9.47 -3.69
CA SER A 114 -0.96 8.38 -3.62
C SER A 114 -0.24 8.12 -4.95
N LEU A 115 -0.49 8.92 -6.00
CA LEU A 115 0.15 8.76 -7.31
C LEU A 115 1.68 8.85 -7.27
N HIS A 116 2.24 9.57 -6.30
CA HIS A 116 3.69 9.68 -6.08
C HIS A 116 4.35 8.34 -5.70
N ALA A 117 3.57 7.35 -5.26
CA ALA A 117 4.05 5.99 -4.96
C ALA A 117 4.25 5.12 -6.22
N PHE A 118 3.87 5.61 -7.40
CA PHE A 118 3.91 4.88 -8.68
C PHE A 118 4.95 5.44 -9.67
N GLU A 119 5.08 4.76 -10.81
CA GLU A 119 6.27 4.76 -11.65
C GLU A 119 6.54 5.88 -12.66
N PRO A 120 5.93 7.06 -12.76
CA PRO A 120 5.66 7.67 -14.08
C PRO A 120 5.42 6.73 -15.29
N VAL A 121 4.35 6.98 -16.03
CA VAL A 121 3.99 6.17 -17.21
C VAL A 121 5.11 6.16 -18.24
N GLY A 122 5.58 4.97 -18.62
CA GLY A 122 6.57 4.80 -19.70
C GLY A 122 8.03 5.03 -19.29
N GLU A 123 8.30 5.29 -18.00
CA GLU A 123 9.66 5.47 -17.48
C GLU A 123 10.02 4.36 -16.47
N PRO A 124 10.38 3.15 -16.93
CA PRO A 124 10.70 2.06 -16.02
C PRO A 124 11.96 2.38 -15.21
N THR A 125 11.79 2.66 -13.92
CA THR A 125 12.93 2.95 -13.01
C THR A 125 13.58 1.68 -12.46
N ARG A 126 12.90 0.53 -12.58
CA ARG A 126 13.34 -0.80 -12.13
C ARG A 126 13.07 -1.86 -13.21
N PRO A 127 13.82 -2.98 -13.25
CA PRO A 127 13.45 -4.12 -14.08
C PRO A 127 12.11 -4.72 -13.64
N TRP A 128 11.45 -5.46 -14.53
CA TRP A 128 10.26 -6.23 -14.16
C TRP A 128 10.62 -7.30 -13.11
N PRO A 129 9.86 -7.42 -12.01
CA PRO A 129 10.14 -8.40 -10.98
C PRO A 129 9.75 -9.81 -11.46
N PRO A 130 10.52 -10.85 -11.10
CA PRO A 130 10.22 -12.23 -11.49
C PRO A 130 8.95 -12.75 -10.82
N ASP A 131 8.77 -12.45 -9.53
CA ASP A 131 7.48 -12.53 -8.84
C ASP A 131 6.68 -11.29 -9.19
N ARG A 132 5.45 -11.43 -9.70
CA ARG A 132 4.60 -10.31 -10.11
C ARG A 132 3.65 -9.84 -9.01
N THR A 133 3.49 -10.64 -7.95
CA THR A 133 2.63 -10.30 -6.80
C THR A 133 3.15 -9.09 -6.02
N VAL A 134 4.46 -8.84 -6.08
CA VAL A 134 5.10 -7.62 -5.56
C VAL A 134 4.64 -6.35 -6.29
N LEU A 135 3.84 -6.41 -7.35
CA LEU A 135 3.25 -5.22 -7.96
C LEU A 135 1.95 -4.77 -7.29
N TYR A 136 1.41 -5.55 -6.35
CA TYR A 136 0.25 -5.14 -5.55
C TYR A 136 0.65 -4.02 -4.59
N TRP A 137 0.21 -2.78 -4.87
CA TRP A 137 0.60 -1.59 -4.09
C TRP A 137 0.15 -1.63 -2.64
N TRP A 138 -0.88 -2.40 -2.34
CA TRP A 138 -1.42 -2.55 -1.00
C TRP A 138 -0.70 -3.61 -0.17
N ARG A 139 0.23 -4.36 -0.76
CA ARG A 139 0.96 -5.42 -0.05
C ARG A 139 2.25 -4.90 0.57
N PRO A 140 2.65 -5.42 1.75
CA PRO A 140 3.95 -5.11 2.36
C PRO A 140 5.16 -5.49 1.49
N THR A 141 4.95 -6.36 0.49
CA THR A 141 5.97 -6.79 -0.47
C THR A 141 6.02 -5.91 -1.71
N TYR A 142 5.23 -4.84 -1.79
CA TYR A 142 5.18 -3.98 -2.97
C TYR A 142 6.59 -3.55 -3.37
N TRP A 143 6.98 -3.85 -4.60
CA TRP A 143 8.32 -3.69 -5.17
C TRP A 143 8.88 -2.27 -5.16
N ARG A 144 8.03 -1.26 -4.90
CA ARG A 144 8.44 0.14 -4.70
C ARG A 144 8.48 0.54 -3.24
N ILE A 145 8.04 -0.31 -2.32
CA ILE A 145 8.52 -0.28 -0.93
C ILE A 145 10.02 -0.46 -1.02
N PRO A 146 10.79 0.56 -0.63
CA PRO A 146 12.21 0.44 -0.80
C PRO A 146 12.78 -0.62 0.16
N PRO A 147 13.85 -1.34 -0.23
CA PRO A 147 14.44 -2.42 0.57
C PRO A 147 14.85 -2.02 2.00
N HIS A 148 15.08 -0.74 2.23
CA HIS A 148 15.47 -0.16 3.51
C HIS A 148 14.35 -0.01 4.53
N ILE A 149 13.10 -0.26 4.14
CA ILE A 149 11.98 -0.41 5.08
C ILE A 149 12.03 -1.81 5.75
N LEU A 150 12.92 -2.70 5.30
CA LEU A 150 13.25 -3.91 6.04
C LEU A 150 14.25 -3.58 7.16
N GLY A 151 13.96 -4.03 8.37
CA GLY A 151 14.86 -4.00 9.52
C GLY A 151 16.11 -4.85 9.29
N ALA A 152 17.07 -4.74 10.20
CA ALA A 152 18.37 -5.42 10.10
C ALA A 152 18.28 -6.96 10.04
N ASP A 153 17.14 -7.52 10.45
CA ASP A 153 16.81 -8.96 10.44
C ASP A 153 16.09 -9.42 9.16
N GLY A 154 15.80 -8.51 8.22
CA GLY A 154 15.05 -8.80 7.01
C GLY A 154 13.53 -8.85 7.21
N GLY A 155 13.03 -8.64 8.44
CA GLY A 155 11.63 -8.34 8.71
C GLY A 155 11.30 -6.88 8.41
N PRO A 156 10.04 -6.44 8.42
CA PRO A 156 9.70 -5.03 8.22
C PRO A 156 10.15 -4.21 9.45
N ALA A 157 10.84 -3.08 9.24
CA ALA A 157 11.31 -2.17 10.28
C ALA A 157 10.15 -1.74 11.19
N PRO A 158 10.33 -1.62 12.51
CA PRO A 158 9.23 -1.43 13.44
C PRO A 158 8.45 -0.14 13.16
N LEU A 159 7.13 -0.18 13.39
CA LEU A 159 6.30 1.01 13.25
C LEU A 159 6.57 1.98 14.39
N LEU A 160 6.55 3.28 14.09
CA LEU A 160 6.72 4.35 15.08
C LEU A 160 5.66 4.23 16.18
N ARG A 161 4.42 3.93 15.83
CA ARG A 161 3.32 3.73 16.80
C ARG A 161 3.51 2.53 17.74
N GLU A 162 4.32 1.55 17.36
CA GLU A 162 4.62 0.38 18.19
C GLU A 162 5.73 0.68 19.20
N ILE A 163 6.71 1.51 18.80
CA ILE A 163 7.85 1.87 19.63
C ILE A 163 7.52 3.08 20.53
N HIS A 164 6.89 4.11 19.95
CA HIS A 164 6.60 5.41 20.56
C HIS A 164 5.14 5.84 20.26
N PRO A 165 4.13 5.19 20.86
CA PRO A 165 2.71 5.45 20.55
C PRO A 165 2.29 6.90 20.85
N ASP A 166 2.71 7.45 22.00
CA ASP A 166 2.35 8.80 22.43
C ASP A 166 2.88 9.85 21.43
N PHE A 167 4.14 9.70 21.03
CA PHE A 167 4.77 10.57 20.03
C PHE A 167 4.16 10.40 18.64
N SER A 168 3.83 9.16 18.24
CA SER A 168 3.17 8.91 16.96
C SER A 168 1.81 9.62 16.88
N ALA A 169 1.01 9.57 17.96
CA ALA A 169 -0.29 10.23 18.02
C ALA A 169 -0.16 11.76 18.00
N GLU A 170 0.83 12.30 18.71
CA GLU A 170 1.15 13.73 18.68
C GLU A 170 1.60 14.20 17.30
N LEU A 171 2.51 13.46 16.65
CA LEU A 171 2.98 13.80 15.31
C LEU A 171 1.84 13.87 14.29
N VAL A 172 0.93 12.90 14.31
CA VAL A 172 -0.28 12.91 13.47
C VAL A 172 -1.14 14.13 13.77
N SER A 173 -1.39 14.41 15.05
CA SER A 173 -2.22 15.55 15.48
C SER A 173 -1.62 16.89 15.07
N LEU A 174 -0.29 17.05 15.17
CA LEU A 174 0.41 18.26 14.74
C LEU A 174 0.32 18.46 13.22
N LEU A 175 0.49 17.40 12.44
CA LEU A 175 0.34 17.46 10.99
C LEU A 175 -1.09 17.83 10.57
N GLU A 176 -2.11 17.27 11.23
CA GLU A 176 -3.50 17.64 10.98
C GLU A 176 -3.78 19.11 11.33
N ALA A 177 -3.27 19.59 12.46
CA ALA A 177 -3.46 20.96 12.90
C ALA A 177 -2.83 21.98 11.93
N GLU A 178 -1.69 21.66 11.33
CA GLU A 178 -1.02 22.47 10.30
C GLU A 178 -1.59 22.25 8.87
N GLY A 179 -2.64 21.44 8.72
CA GLY A 179 -3.31 21.20 7.44
C GLY A 179 -2.59 20.21 6.51
N HIS A 180 -1.60 19.48 7.01
CA HIS A 180 -0.84 18.47 6.28
C HIS A 180 -1.50 17.08 6.33
N THR A 181 -2.76 16.97 5.93
CA THR A 181 -3.58 15.75 6.07
C THR A 181 -2.96 14.53 5.36
N ASP A 182 -2.42 14.69 4.15
CA ASP A 182 -1.77 13.59 3.42
C ASP A 182 -0.55 13.05 4.17
N LEU A 183 0.22 13.93 4.83
CA LEU A 183 1.37 13.54 5.64
C LEU A 183 0.94 12.94 6.97
N ALA A 184 -0.18 13.39 7.56
CA ALA A 184 -0.73 12.81 8.77
C ALA A 184 -1.15 11.34 8.56
N VAL A 185 -1.78 11.05 7.40
CA VAL A 185 -2.09 9.67 6.99
C VAL A 185 -0.80 8.85 6.86
N CYS A 186 0.23 9.40 6.20
CA CYS A 186 1.53 8.74 6.09
C CYS A 186 2.22 8.54 7.45
N ALA A 187 2.05 9.49 8.37
CA ALA A 187 2.68 9.51 9.69
C ALA A 187 2.25 8.31 10.55
N TYR A 188 1.02 7.83 10.35
CA TYR A 188 0.45 6.71 11.09
C TYR A 188 1.22 5.40 10.88
N ASP A 189 1.72 5.16 9.67
CA ASP A 189 2.46 3.94 9.27
C ASP A 189 3.97 4.19 9.11
N LEU A 190 4.52 5.25 9.71
CA LEU A 190 5.96 5.48 9.67
C LEU A 190 6.71 4.33 10.33
N ARG A 191 7.81 3.94 9.70
CA ARG A 191 8.73 2.92 10.23
C ARG A 191 10.07 3.55 10.54
N ILE A 192 10.66 3.14 11.66
CA ILE A 192 11.98 3.60 12.09
C ILE A 192 13.02 2.70 11.44
N ILE A 193 13.66 3.18 10.38
CA ILE A 193 14.65 2.38 9.63
C ILE A 193 16.07 2.52 10.20
N ALA A 194 16.40 3.67 10.81
CA ALA A 194 17.67 3.94 11.45
C ALA A 194 17.55 5.12 12.42
N ARG A 195 18.27 5.08 13.54
CA ARG A 195 18.41 6.25 14.43
C ARG A 195 19.46 7.21 13.87
N CYS A 196 19.32 8.49 14.19
CA CYS A 196 20.36 9.47 13.91
C CYS A 196 21.67 9.06 14.62
N PRO A 197 22.82 9.04 13.93
CA PRO A 197 24.09 8.65 14.54
C PRO A 197 24.72 9.78 15.39
N CYS A 198 24.06 10.94 15.46
CA CYS A 198 24.47 12.07 16.29
C CYS A 198 24.35 11.65 17.76
N LYS A 199 25.47 11.52 18.47
CA LYS A 199 25.50 11.05 19.88
C LYS A 199 25.12 12.15 20.87
N ASP A 200 24.41 13.16 20.39
CA ASP A 200 24.03 14.32 21.17
C ASP A 200 22.84 13.94 22.05
N ASP A 201 22.87 14.38 23.30
CA ASP A 201 21.85 14.05 24.31
C ASP A 201 20.48 14.66 24.00
N PHE A 202 20.45 15.76 23.25
CA PHE A 202 19.23 16.42 22.78
C PHE A 202 18.66 15.80 21.49
N CYS A 203 19.33 14.81 20.87
CA CYS A 203 19.02 14.27 19.55
C CYS A 203 18.30 12.92 19.67
N GLN A 204 17.02 12.89 19.31
CA GLN A 204 16.20 11.67 19.27
C GLN A 204 15.73 11.33 17.84
N SER A 205 16.30 12.01 16.85
CA SER A 205 15.92 11.97 15.44
C SER A 205 16.09 10.58 14.81
N PHE A 206 15.31 10.30 13.78
CA PHE A 206 15.34 9.00 13.11
C PHE A 206 14.94 9.09 11.63
N TYR A 207 15.46 8.15 10.86
CA TYR A 207 15.20 7.97 9.44
C TYR A 207 13.99 7.05 9.22
N THR A 208 13.15 7.44 8.26
CA THR A 208 12.02 6.67 7.72
C THR A 208 12.30 6.20 6.28
N ALA A 209 13.42 6.68 5.72
CA ALA A 209 14.07 6.25 4.49
C ALA A 209 15.59 6.53 4.57
N PRO A 210 16.48 5.88 3.79
CA PRO A 210 17.91 6.00 3.85
C PRO A 210 18.27 7.43 3.67
N LYS A 211 19.24 7.81 4.48
CA LYS A 211 19.95 9.04 4.27
C LYS A 211 20.51 9.04 2.83
N PRO A 212 20.24 10.09 2.02
CA PRO A 212 20.88 10.24 0.73
C PRO A 212 22.39 10.45 0.88
N ASP A 213 23.15 10.10 -0.14
CA ASP A 213 24.56 10.49 -0.24
C ASP A 213 24.65 11.99 -0.54
N GLY A 214 24.65 12.82 0.51
CA GLY A 214 24.69 14.27 0.42
C GLY A 214 23.37 14.93 0.82
N ALA A 215 23.01 16.03 0.15
CA ALA A 215 21.78 16.77 0.41
C ALA A 215 20.56 16.09 -0.26
N TYR A 216 19.37 16.32 0.30
CA TYR A 216 18.13 15.95 -0.39
C TYR A 216 17.98 16.78 -1.68
N GLY A 217 17.52 16.12 -2.75
CA GLY A 217 17.41 16.69 -4.09
C GLY A 217 16.17 17.57 -4.30
N PRO A 218 15.81 17.89 -5.56
CA PRO A 218 14.60 18.64 -5.88
C PRO A 218 13.34 18.04 -5.24
N GLY A 219 12.43 18.89 -4.75
CA GLY A 219 11.21 18.45 -4.07
C GLY A 219 11.38 18.14 -2.58
N HIS A 220 12.56 18.41 -2.02
CA HIS A 220 12.79 18.47 -0.58
C HIS A 220 12.18 19.73 0.05
N SER A 221 11.51 19.56 1.18
CA SER A 221 10.99 20.63 2.02
C SER A 221 11.10 20.25 3.48
N ASN A 222 11.33 21.24 4.34
CA ASN A 222 11.31 21.08 5.79
C ASN A 222 9.96 21.52 6.35
N ILE A 223 9.33 20.68 7.16
CA ILE A 223 8.07 20.99 7.83
C ILE A 223 8.35 21.07 9.33
N PRO A 224 8.49 22.29 9.88
CA PRO A 224 8.60 22.48 11.31
C PRO A 224 7.23 22.27 11.96
N LEU A 225 7.17 21.43 12.98
CA LEU A 225 6.01 21.20 13.81
C LEU A 225 6.33 21.66 15.24
N PHE A 226 5.48 22.54 15.75
CA PHE A 226 5.67 23.09 17.10
C PHE A 226 4.74 22.34 18.06
N SER A 227 5.33 21.64 19.02
CA SER A 227 4.53 20.96 20.04
C SER A 227 3.68 21.96 20.82
N ASN A 228 2.49 21.51 21.22
CA ASN A 228 1.53 22.29 22.00
C ASN A 228 2.00 22.56 23.45
N ASN A 229 3.08 21.91 23.89
CA ASN A 229 3.62 22.02 25.25
C ASN A 229 4.93 22.85 25.23
N ASP A 230 4.84 24.05 25.81
CA ASP A 230 5.91 24.97 26.24
C ASP A 230 7.06 25.38 25.29
N HIS A 231 7.10 24.89 24.05
CA HIS A 231 8.15 25.17 23.05
C HIS A 231 9.56 24.67 23.41
N SER A 232 9.74 23.77 24.38
CA SER A 232 11.08 23.28 24.75
C SER A 232 11.72 22.32 23.74
N GLY A 233 10.94 21.74 22.81
CA GLY A 233 11.44 20.81 21.80
C GLY A 233 11.00 21.15 20.37
N MET A 234 11.81 20.75 19.40
CA MET A 234 11.57 20.93 17.96
C MET A 234 11.34 19.60 17.27
N ILE A 235 10.27 19.53 16.49
CA ILE A 235 10.02 18.45 15.54
C ILE A 235 10.13 19.05 14.13
N VAL A 236 11.03 18.52 13.29
CA VAL A 236 11.15 18.96 11.88
C VAL A 236 11.12 17.74 10.99
N LEU A 237 10.30 17.78 9.94
CA LEU A 237 10.23 16.69 8.97
C LEU A 237 10.95 17.08 7.69
N ASP A 238 11.93 16.28 7.28
CA ASP A 238 12.42 16.30 5.90
C ASP A 238 11.45 15.53 5.03
N VAL A 239 10.74 16.24 4.16
CA VAL A 239 9.79 15.66 3.22
C VAL A 239 10.34 15.75 1.81
N VAL A 240 10.33 14.64 1.07
CA VAL A 240 10.71 14.60 -0.35
C VAL A 240 9.54 14.05 -1.14
N HIS A 241 8.98 14.86 -2.03
CA HIS A 241 7.83 14.50 -2.88
C HIS A 241 6.64 13.91 -2.09
N GLY A 242 6.28 14.54 -0.96
CA GLY A 242 5.15 14.10 -0.12
C GLY A 242 5.44 12.92 0.79
N ARG A 243 6.69 12.43 0.85
CA ARG A 243 7.11 11.37 1.76
C ARG A 243 8.03 11.92 2.85
N ILE A 244 7.72 11.60 4.10
CA ILE A 244 8.58 11.89 5.25
C ILE A 244 9.80 10.96 5.17
N MET A 245 10.99 11.54 5.12
CA MET A 245 12.28 10.85 4.95
C MET A 245 13.10 10.82 6.24
N PHE A 246 13.00 11.88 7.04
CA PHE A 246 13.68 12.04 8.31
C PHE A 246 12.78 12.82 9.26
N VAL A 247 12.77 12.41 10.53
CA VAL A 247 12.07 13.10 11.61
C VAL A 247 13.15 13.59 12.57
N GLU A 248 13.40 14.90 12.53
CA GLU A 248 14.24 15.58 13.51
C GLU A 248 13.46 15.77 14.79
N VAL A 249 13.98 15.23 15.89
CA VAL A 249 13.41 15.38 17.23
C VAL A 249 14.53 15.91 18.12
N LEU A 250 14.54 17.23 18.31
CA LEU A 250 15.63 17.95 18.97
C LEU A 250 15.13 18.66 20.22
N TYR A 251 15.87 18.56 21.33
CA TYR A 251 15.52 19.16 22.62
C TYR A 251 14.15 18.72 23.17
N TYR A 252 13.56 17.69 22.58
CA TYR A 252 12.28 17.13 22.98
C TYR A 252 12.44 16.27 24.24
N PRO A 253 11.44 16.16 25.13
CA PRO A 253 11.45 15.19 26.22
C PRO A 253 11.75 13.76 25.73
N PRO A 254 12.36 12.88 26.54
CA PRO A 254 12.65 11.51 26.12
C PRO A 254 11.40 10.79 25.59
N LEU A 255 11.48 10.26 24.37
CA LEU A 255 10.39 9.50 23.76
C LEU A 255 10.19 8.22 24.56
N ARG A 256 8.98 8.05 25.11
CA ARG A 256 8.65 6.85 25.89
C ARG A 256 8.64 5.63 24.97
N GLU A 257 9.39 4.60 25.34
CA GLU A 257 9.35 3.29 24.69
C GLU A 257 8.35 2.37 25.40
N LEU A 258 7.61 1.58 24.63
CA LEU A 258 6.88 0.44 25.19
C LEU A 258 7.86 -0.71 25.47
N PRO A 259 7.70 -1.45 26.58
CA PRO A 259 8.53 -2.62 26.85
C PRO A 259 8.33 -3.67 25.75
N SER A 260 9.42 -4.19 25.20
CA SER A 260 9.38 -5.26 24.22
C SER A 260 8.73 -6.52 24.82
N THR A 261 7.78 -7.11 24.10
CA THR A 261 7.05 -8.33 24.51
C THR A 261 7.93 -9.58 24.67
N THR A 262 9.24 -9.48 24.43
CA THR A 262 10.23 -10.56 24.57
C THR A 262 10.79 -10.75 25.98
N ASP A 263 10.44 -9.90 26.96
CA ASP A 263 10.92 -10.06 28.35
C ASP A 263 9.79 -10.49 29.29
N THR A 264 9.34 -11.73 29.14
CA THR A 264 8.59 -12.44 30.19
C THR A 264 9.06 -13.88 30.22
N THR A 265 10.30 -14.08 30.68
CA THR A 265 10.72 -15.35 31.26
C THR A 265 11.80 -15.09 32.31
N GLN A 266 11.38 -14.77 33.53
CA GLN A 266 12.09 -15.14 34.76
C GLN A 266 11.07 -15.63 35.80
#